data_AF-A0A363TUG9-F1
#
_entry.id   AF-A0A363TUG9-F1
#
_cell.length_a   1.000
_cell.length_b   1.000
_cell.length_c   1.000
_cell.angle_alpha   90.00
_cell.angle_beta   90.00
_cell.angle_gamma   90.00
#
_symmetry.space_group_name_H-M   'P 1'
#
loop_
_entity.id
_entity.type
_entity.pdbx_description
1 polymer ?
#
loop_
_entity_poly.entity_id
_entity_poly.type
_entity_poly.pdbx_seq_one_letter_code
_entity_poly.pdbx_strand_id
1 'polypeptide(L)'
;YVNVIVAGKQPAPQWLSMDAAIHHCTTGIGIWEWASNDRGGEPDVVMACAGDVPTLETLAAVSLLRRTAPGLKIRVVNVVDLMSLQPPREHPHGLPDREFDAIFTKDRPIIFAYHGYPWLIHRLTYRRTNHGNLHVRGYKEEGTTTTPFDMVVLNDLDRFHLVGDVIDRVPALAAKAAYAKQELRDRLLEHKHYIHEHGEDMPEIRDWKWEP
;
A
#
# COMPACT_ATOMS: atom_id res chain seq x y z
N TYR A 1 -10.09 -7.70 -26.01
CA TYR A 1 -9.19 -7.12 -25.01
C TYR A 1 -7.89 -7.92 -24.99
N VAL A 2 -6.77 -7.31 -24.62
CA VAL A 2 -5.52 -8.01 -24.31
C VAL A 2 -5.41 -8.05 -22.79
N ASN A 3 -5.17 -9.23 -22.22
CA ASN A 3 -5.04 -9.41 -20.77
C ASN A 3 -3.55 -9.47 -20.41
N VAL A 4 -3.10 -8.55 -19.57
CA VAL A 4 -1.76 -8.56 -18.99
C VAL A 4 -1.90 -8.94 -17.52
N ILE A 5 -1.29 -10.06 -17.14
CA ILE A 5 -1.32 -10.57 -15.76
C ILE A 5 0.09 -10.37 -15.18
N VAL A 6 0.19 -9.52 -14.17
CA VAL A 6 1.43 -9.31 -13.41
C VAL A 6 1.37 -10.20 -12.17
N ALA A 7 2.27 -11.17 -12.08
CA ALA A 7 2.35 -12.10 -10.97
C ALA A 7 3.80 -12.38 -10.59
N GLY A 8 4.12 -12.30 -9.30
CA GLY A 8 5.40 -12.74 -8.78
C GLY A 8 5.54 -14.26 -8.80
N LYS A 9 6.78 -14.71 -8.83
CA LYS A 9 7.15 -16.14 -8.82
C LYS A 9 7.90 -16.55 -7.56
N GLN A 10 8.35 -15.57 -6.78
CA GLN A 10 9.05 -15.78 -5.52
C GLN A 10 8.08 -16.32 -4.46
N PRO A 11 8.56 -17.10 -3.47
CA PRO A 11 7.75 -17.47 -2.31
C PRO A 11 7.15 -16.22 -1.67
N ALA A 12 5.82 -16.21 -1.51
CA ALA A 12 5.09 -15.07 -0.98
C ALA A 12 3.88 -15.53 -0.13
N PRO A 13 3.43 -14.72 0.84
CA PRO A 13 2.24 -15.04 1.62
C PRO A 13 1.00 -15.17 0.74
N GLN A 14 0.06 -16.00 1.19
CA GLN A 14 -1.26 -16.14 0.57
C GLN A 14 -2.28 -15.39 1.42
N TRP A 15 -2.90 -14.36 0.84
CA TRP A 15 -3.77 -13.43 1.57
C TRP A 15 -5.24 -13.84 1.58
N LEU A 16 -5.69 -14.50 0.52
CA LEU A 16 -7.10 -14.82 0.30
C LEU A 16 -7.26 -16.33 0.11
N SER A 17 -8.38 -16.87 0.62
CA SER A 17 -8.86 -18.19 0.19
C SER A 17 -9.28 -18.14 -1.28
N MET A 18 -9.44 -19.30 -1.92
CA MET A 18 -9.87 -19.36 -3.31
C MET A 18 -11.22 -18.65 -3.54
N ASP A 19 -12.20 -18.86 -2.66
CA ASP A 19 -13.53 -18.23 -2.78
C ASP A 19 -13.44 -16.70 -2.65
N ALA A 20 -12.63 -16.21 -1.69
CA ALA A 20 -12.40 -14.78 -1.53
C ALA A 20 -11.65 -14.18 -2.74
N ALA A 21 -10.70 -14.91 -3.31
CA ALA A 21 -9.98 -14.49 -4.51
C ALA A 21 -10.90 -14.44 -5.75
N ILE A 22 -11.79 -15.42 -5.93
CA ILE A 22 -12.78 -15.40 -7.03
C ILE A 22 -13.67 -14.16 -6.90
N HIS A 23 -14.20 -13.90 -5.71
CA HIS A 23 -15.02 -12.71 -5.48
C HIS A 23 -14.24 -11.43 -5.76
N HIS A 24 -13.04 -11.29 -5.17
CA HIS A 24 -12.20 -10.10 -5.30
C HIS A 24 -11.76 -9.82 -6.75
N CYS A 25 -11.36 -10.86 -7.48
CA CYS A 25 -10.99 -10.75 -8.89
C CYS A 25 -12.19 -10.45 -9.81
N THR A 26 -13.39 -10.90 -9.46
CA THR A 26 -14.61 -10.56 -10.20
C THR A 26 -14.96 -9.08 -10.03
N THR A 27 -14.78 -8.53 -8.83
CA THR A 27 -15.03 -7.11 -8.54
C THR A 27 -13.87 -6.21 -9.01
N GLY A 28 -12.66 -6.75 -9.08
CA GLY A 28 -11.45 -6.05 -9.54
C GLY A 28 -10.78 -5.17 -8.47
N ILE A 29 -11.51 -4.78 -7.44
CA ILE A 29 -11.07 -3.91 -6.35
C ILE A 29 -11.96 -4.14 -5.12
N GLY A 30 -11.39 -4.04 -3.92
CA GLY A 30 -12.15 -4.25 -2.70
C GLY A 30 -11.46 -3.81 -1.42
N ILE A 31 -12.26 -3.55 -0.39
CA ILE A 31 -11.80 -3.31 0.98
C ILE A 31 -11.51 -4.67 1.62
N TRP A 32 -10.32 -4.81 2.20
CA TRP A 32 -9.97 -5.99 3.00
C TRP A 32 -10.37 -5.74 4.45
N GLU A 33 -11.58 -6.20 4.81
CA GLU A 33 -12.16 -5.98 6.15
C GLU A 33 -11.25 -6.49 7.28
N TRP A 34 -10.60 -7.65 7.10
CA TRP A 34 -9.70 -8.24 8.10
C TRP A 34 -8.41 -7.42 8.31
N ALA A 35 -8.01 -6.61 7.33
CA ALA A 35 -6.86 -5.72 7.42
C ALA A 35 -7.26 -4.29 7.86
N SER A 36 -8.56 -3.98 7.85
CA SER A 36 -9.11 -2.66 8.18
C SER A 36 -9.62 -2.60 9.62
N ASN A 37 -9.75 -1.40 10.20
CA ASN A 37 -10.33 -1.19 11.55
C ASN A 37 -11.29 0.02 11.63
N ASP A 38 -11.75 0.52 10.48
CA ASP A 38 -12.62 1.70 10.33
C ASP A 38 -14.12 1.36 10.27
N ARG A 39 -14.51 0.09 10.43
CA ARG A 39 -15.93 -0.32 10.39
C ARG A 39 -16.77 0.50 11.36
N GLY A 40 -17.85 1.12 10.84
CA GLY A 40 -18.75 1.98 11.62
C GLY A 40 -18.37 3.47 11.59
N GLY A 41 -17.33 3.87 10.87
CA GLY A 41 -16.94 5.27 10.67
C GLY A 41 -16.14 5.49 9.38
N GLU A 42 -15.59 6.69 9.23
CA GLU A 42 -14.61 6.98 8.18
C GLU A 42 -13.19 6.66 8.66
N PRO A 43 -12.30 6.19 7.77
CA PRO A 43 -10.89 6.02 8.11
C PRO A 43 -10.19 7.38 8.25
N ASP A 44 -9.12 7.42 9.05
CA ASP A 44 -8.16 8.52 9.05
C ASP A 44 -7.25 8.47 7.83
N VAL A 45 -7.01 7.27 7.29
CA VAL A 45 -6.18 7.02 6.10
C VAL A 45 -6.62 5.76 5.35
N VAL A 46 -6.55 5.82 4.03
CA VAL A 46 -6.69 4.64 3.16
C VAL A 46 -5.31 4.14 2.74
N MET A 47 -5.03 2.87 3.05
CA MET A 47 -3.84 2.15 2.60
C MET A 47 -4.22 1.27 1.40
N ALA A 48 -3.90 1.73 0.20
CA ALA A 48 -4.24 1.07 -1.05
C ALA A 48 -3.02 0.35 -1.65
N CYS A 49 -3.23 -0.78 -2.30
CA CYS A 49 -2.14 -1.53 -2.93
C CYS A 49 -2.57 -2.25 -4.22
N ALA A 50 -1.64 -2.36 -5.17
CA ALA A 50 -1.81 -3.15 -6.39
C ALA A 50 -0.49 -3.81 -6.84
N GLY A 51 -0.43 -5.14 -6.70
CA GLY A 51 0.77 -5.96 -6.88
C GLY A 51 1.07 -6.78 -5.62
N ASP A 52 1.74 -7.91 -5.78
CA ASP A 52 2.09 -8.84 -4.70
C ASP A 52 3.03 -8.22 -3.66
N VAL A 53 4.17 -7.68 -4.09
CA VAL A 53 5.13 -7.00 -3.21
C VAL A 53 4.56 -5.70 -2.60
N PRO A 54 3.90 -4.80 -3.37
CA PRO A 54 3.19 -3.66 -2.79
C PRO A 54 2.15 -4.06 -1.72
N THR A 55 1.45 -5.17 -1.91
CA THR A 55 0.47 -5.68 -0.93
C THR A 55 1.16 -6.12 0.36
N LEU A 56 2.27 -6.87 0.27
CA LEU A 56 3.07 -7.28 1.43
C LEU A 56 3.50 -6.05 2.25
N GLU A 57 4.13 -5.07 1.61
CA GLU A 57 4.65 -3.89 2.30
C GLU A 57 3.54 -2.99 2.86
N THR A 58 2.39 -2.91 2.17
CA THR A 58 1.21 -2.21 2.68
C THR A 58 0.69 -2.86 3.96
N LEU A 59 0.55 -4.19 3.98
CA LEU A 59 0.11 -4.90 5.19
C LEU A 59 1.13 -4.80 6.32
N ALA A 60 2.42 -4.90 6.04
CA ALA A 60 3.45 -4.71 7.05
C ALA A 60 3.46 -3.29 7.62
N ALA A 61 3.24 -2.27 6.78
CA ALA A 61 3.04 -0.88 7.22
C ALA A 61 1.80 -0.74 8.12
N VAL A 62 0.69 -1.40 7.76
CA VAL A 62 -0.53 -1.44 8.60
C VAL A 62 -0.23 -2.08 9.96
N SER A 63 0.51 -3.19 10.02
CA SER A 63 0.91 -3.80 11.30
C SER A 63 1.76 -2.84 12.15
N LEU A 64 2.69 -2.10 11.54
CA LEU A 64 3.49 -1.09 12.24
C LEU A 64 2.65 0.08 12.76
N LEU A 65 1.71 0.58 11.95
CA LEU A 65 0.80 1.67 12.34
C LEU A 65 -0.13 1.25 13.49
N ARG A 66 -0.65 0.02 13.47
CA ARG A 66 -1.49 -0.51 14.57
C ARG A 66 -0.75 -0.51 15.90
N ARG A 67 0.57 -0.79 15.89
CA ARG A 67 1.40 -0.77 17.11
C ARG A 67 1.76 0.63 17.56
N THR A 68 2.15 1.50 16.64
CA THR A 68 2.68 2.84 16.96
C THR A 68 1.58 3.90 17.16
N ALA A 69 0.42 3.71 16.53
CA ALA A 69 -0.74 4.59 16.59
C ALA A 69 -2.05 3.77 16.69
N PRO A 70 -2.32 3.08 17.82
CA PRO A 70 -3.46 2.17 17.96
C PRO A 70 -4.84 2.84 17.82
N GLY A 71 -4.91 4.18 17.98
CA GLY A 71 -6.13 4.95 17.76
C GLY A 71 -6.43 5.27 16.28
N LEU A 72 -5.48 5.03 15.37
CA LEU A 72 -5.61 5.36 13.95
C LEU A 72 -6.62 4.42 13.27
N LYS A 73 -7.59 5.01 12.57
CA LYS A 73 -8.54 4.29 11.71
C LYS A 73 -7.97 4.12 10.32
N ILE A 74 -7.72 2.88 9.93
CA ILE A 74 -7.09 2.49 8.68
C ILE A 74 -8.06 1.63 7.88
N ARG A 75 -8.27 2.02 6.63
CA ARG A 75 -8.93 1.19 5.62
C ARG A 75 -7.90 0.62 4.67
N VAL A 76 -7.91 -0.68 4.46
CA VAL A 76 -7.02 -1.34 3.50
C VAL A 76 -7.80 -1.68 2.24
N VAL A 77 -7.31 -1.22 1.08
CA VAL A 77 -7.91 -1.45 -0.22
C VAL A 77 -6.93 -2.19 -1.11
N ASN A 78 -7.34 -3.31 -1.69
CA ASN A 78 -6.55 -4.03 -2.68
C ASN A 78 -7.17 -3.88 -4.07
N VAL A 79 -6.33 -3.65 -5.08
CA VAL A 79 -6.73 -3.47 -6.48
C VAL A 79 -6.02 -4.52 -7.33
N VAL A 80 -6.80 -5.29 -8.09
CA VAL A 80 -6.30 -6.29 -9.05
C VAL A 80 -6.63 -5.93 -10.50
N ASP A 81 -7.74 -5.24 -10.75
CA ASP A 81 -8.04 -4.60 -12.02
C ASP A 81 -7.80 -3.09 -11.92
N LEU A 82 -6.67 -2.62 -12.46
CA LEU A 82 -6.34 -1.19 -12.47
C LEU A 82 -7.36 -0.35 -13.25
N MET A 83 -8.08 -0.94 -14.21
CA MET A 83 -9.04 -0.19 -15.01
C MET A 83 -10.28 0.19 -14.19
N SER A 84 -10.55 -0.49 -13.07
CA SER A 84 -11.59 -0.12 -12.10
C SER A 84 -11.39 1.26 -11.48
N LEU A 85 -10.13 1.75 -11.44
CA LEU A 85 -9.80 3.08 -10.93
C LEU A 85 -10.32 4.22 -11.81
N GLN A 86 -10.60 3.96 -13.09
CA GLN A 86 -11.11 4.95 -14.04
C GLN A 86 -12.63 5.11 -13.97
N PRO A 87 -13.21 6.26 -14.32
CA PRO A 87 -14.67 6.38 -14.40
C PRO A 87 -15.23 5.52 -15.56
N PRO A 88 -16.51 5.11 -15.52
CA PRO A 88 -17.08 4.17 -16.50
C PRO A 88 -17.07 4.70 -17.95
N ARG A 89 -17.03 6.03 -18.09
CA ARG A 89 -16.94 6.73 -19.39
C ARG A 89 -15.57 6.62 -20.06
N GLU A 90 -14.51 6.29 -19.31
CA GLU A 90 -13.16 6.11 -19.84
C GLU A 90 -12.84 4.63 -20.09
N HIS A 91 -13.40 3.73 -19.29
CA HIS A 91 -13.21 2.28 -19.45
C HIS A 91 -14.44 1.49 -18.98
N PRO A 92 -14.85 0.41 -19.68
CA PRO A 92 -16.04 -0.38 -19.31
C PRO A 92 -15.95 -1.06 -17.93
N HIS A 93 -14.76 -1.28 -17.40
CA HIS A 93 -14.54 -1.81 -16.04
C HIS A 93 -14.53 -0.72 -14.96
N GLY A 94 -14.59 0.54 -15.36
CA GLY A 94 -14.42 1.67 -14.47
C GLY A 94 -15.51 1.75 -13.41
N LEU A 95 -15.14 2.03 -12.16
CA LEU A 95 -16.12 2.21 -11.09
C LEU A 95 -16.91 3.51 -11.24
N PRO A 96 -18.22 3.53 -10.97
CA PRO A 96 -18.97 4.77 -10.78
C PRO A 96 -18.32 5.66 -9.72
N ASP A 97 -18.36 6.99 -9.89
CA ASP A 97 -17.70 7.93 -8.97
C ASP A 97 -18.16 7.76 -7.52
N ARG A 98 -19.45 7.48 -7.30
CA ARG A 98 -20.00 7.21 -5.96
C ARG A 98 -19.36 5.98 -5.30
N GLU A 99 -19.08 4.93 -6.06
CA GLU A 99 -18.47 3.71 -5.53
C GLU A 99 -16.98 3.91 -5.26
N PHE A 100 -16.29 4.63 -6.15
CA PHE A 100 -14.90 5.04 -5.91
C PHE A 100 -14.80 5.86 -4.61
N ASP A 101 -15.65 6.88 -4.45
CA ASP A 101 -15.69 7.72 -3.25
C ASP A 101 -16.05 6.91 -1.99
N ALA A 102 -16.89 5.89 -2.10
CA ALA A 102 -17.23 5.02 -0.97
C ALA A 102 -16.04 4.17 -0.51
N ILE A 103 -15.17 3.76 -1.45
CA ILE A 103 -13.96 2.96 -1.16
C ILE A 103 -12.82 3.85 -0.67
N PHE A 104 -12.51 4.91 -1.42
CA PHE A 104 -11.32 5.75 -1.24
C PHE A 104 -11.57 7.04 -0.46
N THR A 105 -12.80 7.25 0.02
CA THR A 105 -13.27 8.48 0.68
C THR A 105 -13.24 9.69 -0.26
N LYS A 106 -13.79 10.81 0.20
CA LYS A 106 -13.83 12.07 -0.58
C LYS A 106 -12.69 13.03 -0.23
N ASP A 107 -12.10 12.87 0.95
CA ASP A 107 -11.22 13.87 1.55
C ASP A 107 -10.08 13.29 2.41
N ARG A 108 -10.03 11.98 2.66
CA ARG A 108 -8.99 11.38 3.51
C ARG A 108 -7.73 11.06 2.70
N PRO A 109 -6.54 11.15 3.31
CA PRO A 109 -5.29 10.71 2.69
C PRO A 109 -5.38 9.28 2.15
N ILE A 110 -4.86 9.07 0.93
CA ILE A 110 -4.72 7.73 0.33
C ILE A 110 -3.24 7.50 0.07
N ILE A 111 -2.65 6.50 0.74
CA ILE A 111 -1.31 6.02 0.43
C ILE A 111 -1.46 4.80 -0.46
N PHE A 112 -1.01 4.90 -1.71
CA PHE A 112 -1.16 3.85 -2.71
C PHE A 112 0.20 3.24 -3.06
N ALA A 113 0.41 1.97 -2.71
CA ALA A 113 1.59 1.20 -3.09
C ALA A 113 1.33 0.48 -4.43
N TYR A 114 2.15 0.74 -5.45
CA TYR A 114 1.94 0.23 -6.80
C TYR A 114 3.19 -0.49 -7.35
N HIS A 115 2.99 -1.60 -8.07
CA HIS A 115 4.10 -2.39 -8.62
C HIS A 115 4.87 -1.68 -9.74
N GLY A 116 4.22 -0.78 -10.48
CA GLY A 116 4.82 -0.06 -11.61
C GLY A 116 5.05 1.41 -11.30
N TYR A 117 5.13 2.23 -12.36
CA TYR A 117 5.35 3.67 -12.22
C TYR A 117 4.14 4.38 -11.56
N PRO A 118 4.35 5.17 -10.49
CA PRO A 118 3.30 5.92 -9.79
C PRO A 118 2.44 6.79 -10.71
N TRP A 119 3.04 7.36 -11.76
CA TRP A 119 2.37 8.21 -12.73
C TRP A 119 1.15 7.56 -13.39
N LEU A 120 1.16 6.24 -13.58
CA LEU A 120 0.00 5.56 -14.15
C LEU A 120 -1.21 5.69 -13.24
N ILE A 121 -1.05 5.45 -11.93
CA ILE A 121 -2.16 5.53 -10.98
C ILE A 121 -2.73 6.95 -10.95
N HIS A 122 -1.87 7.99 -10.90
CA HIS A 122 -2.32 9.39 -11.00
C HIS A 122 -3.07 9.66 -12.30
N ARG A 123 -2.61 9.13 -13.43
CA ARG A 123 -3.29 9.27 -14.72
C ARG A 123 -4.65 8.56 -14.74
N LEU A 124 -4.79 7.42 -14.07
CA LEU A 124 -6.07 6.68 -14.03
C LEU A 124 -7.09 7.36 -13.11
N THR A 125 -6.63 8.10 -12.10
CA THR A 125 -7.48 8.68 -11.05
C THR A 125 -7.63 10.20 -11.10
N TYR A 126 -7.01 10.91 -12.05
CA TYR A 126 -6.98 12.39 -12.08
C TYR A 126 -8.36 13.09 -12.08
N ARG A 127 -9.44 12.38 -12.42
CA ARG A 127 -10.81 12.92 -12.40
C ARG A 127 -11.63 12.51 -11.18
N ARG A 128 -11.07 11.70 -10.28
CA ARG A 128 -11.76 11.22 -9.08
C ARG A 128 -11.76 12.30 -8.01
N THR A 129 -12.83 12.39 -7.21
CA THR A 129 -13.03 13.46 -6.21
C THR A 129 -11.80 13.66 -5.31
N ASN A 130 -11.25 12.58 -4.76
CA ASN A 130 -10.19 12.62 -3.77
C ASN A 130 -8.77 12.54 -4.37
N HIS A 131 -8.60 12.77 -5.68
CA HIS A 131 -7.30 12.58 -6.35
C HIS A 131 -6.19 13.50 -5.82
N GLY A 132 -6.54 14.63 -5.20
CA GLY A 132 -5.59 15.54 -4.55
C GLY A 132 -4.95 14.99 -3.27
N ASN A 133 -5.59 14.03 -2.61
CA ASN A 133 -5.06 13.35 -1.42
C ASN A 133 -4.43 11.98 -1.75
N LEU A 134 -4.37 11.63 -3.03
CA LEU A 134 -3.76 10.38 -3.50
C LEU A 134 -2.25 10.55 -3.59
N HIS A 135 -1.52 9.83 -2.75
CA HIS A 135 -0.07 9.76 -2.77
C HIS A 135 0.37 8.36 -3.16
N VAL A 136 1.05 8.24 -4.31
CA VAL A 136 1.40 6.95 -4.90
C VAL A 136 2.90 6.70 -4.74
N ARG A 137 3.26 5.53 -4.19
CA ARG A 137 4.60 4.95 -4.22
C ARG A 137 4.64 3.81 -5.21
N GLY A 138 5.79 3.60 -5.84
CA GLY A 138 5.98 2.57 -6.84
C GLY A 138 7.37 2.66 -7.44
N TYR A 139 7.58 2.03 -8.58
CA TYR A 139 8.89 1.98 -9.21
C TYR A 139 9.39 3.36 -9.66
N LYS A 140 10.65 3.68 -9.31
CA LYS A 140 11.34 4.97 -9.55
C LYS A 140 12.61 4.83 -10.40
N GLU A 141 12.78 3.72 -11.12
CA GLU A 141 14.04 3.40 -11.85
C GLU A 141 15.26 3.15 -10.95
N GLU A 142 15.03 2.87 -9.67
CA GLU A 142 16.10 2.56 -8.73
C GLU A 142 16.17 1.05 -8.51
N GLY A 143 17.36 0.49 -8.65
CA GLY A 143 17.58 -0.95 -8.52
C GLY A 143 19.01 -1.37 -8.83
N THR A 144 19.46 -2.42 -8.16
CA THR A 144 20.76 -3.06 -8.40
C THR A 144 20.69 -4.51 -7.92
N THR A 145 21.78 -5.26 -8.04
CA THR A 145 21.88 -6.57 -7.39
C THR A 145 21.97 -6.35 -5.88
N THR A 146 20.85 -6.57 -5.18
CA THR A 146 20.72 -6.39 -3.73
C THR A 146 19.68 -7.37 -3.17
N THR A 147 19.36 -7.26 -1.88
CA THR A 147 18.38 -8.12 -1.21
C THR A 147 16.93 -7.75 -1.60
N PRO A 148 15.96 -8.68 -1.48
CA PRO A 148 14.58 -8.42 -1.88
C PRO A 148 13.92 -7.19 -1.24
N PHE A 149 14.13 -6.96 0.06
CA PHE A 149 13.57 -5.78 0.73
C PHE A 149 14.32 -4.50 0.36
N ASP A 150 15.64 -4.57 0.15
CA ASP A 150 16.39 -3.40 -0.29
C ASP A 150 15.91 -2.88 -1.66
N MET A 151 15.48 -3.76 -2.56
CA MET A 151 14.86 -3.35 -3.83
C MET A 151 13.62 -2.46 -3.65
N VAL A 152 12.81 -2.67 -2.61
CA VAL A 152 11.66 -1.78 -2.32
C VAL A 152 12.07 -0.54 -1.53
N VAL A 153 13.11 -0.64 -0.70
CA VAL A 153 13.70 0.52 0.01
C VAL A 153 14.27 1.54 -0.98
N LEU A 154 14.99 1.09 -2.01
CA LEU A 154 15.53 1.95 -3.07
C LEU A 154 14.43 2.74 -3.82
N ASN A 155 13.20 2.24 -3.81
CA ASN A 155 12.05 2.87 -4.47
C ASN A 155 11.10 3.60 -3.50
N ASP A 156 11.48 3.77 -2.23
CA ASP A 156 10.65 4.31 -1.15
C ASP A 156 9.28 3.59 -1.01
N LEU A 157 9.20 2.31 -1.39
CA LEU A 157 7.97 1.52 -1.42
C LEU A 157 7.85 0.59 -0.20
N ASP A 158 8.91 0.45 0.58
CA ASP A 158 8.93 -0.38 1.77
C ASP A 158 8.00 0.14 2.88
N ARG A 159 7.67 -0.76 3.80
CA ARG A 159 6.80 -0.49 4.94
C ARG A 159 7.20 0.73 5.78
N PHE A 160 8.48 1.08 5.90
CA PHE A 160 8.90 2.22 6.73
C PHE A 160 8.59 3.54 6.03
N HIS A 161 8.86 3.64 4.72
CA HIS A 161 8.47 4.82 3.93
C HIS A 161 6.95 4.97 3.85
N LEU A 162 6.20 3.87 3.70
CA LEU A 162 4.73 3.90 3.72
C LEU A 162 4.18 4.41 5.06
N VAL A 163 4.74 3.96 6.19
CA VAL A 163 4.38 4.48 7.53
C VAL A 163 4.72 5.99 7.63
N GLY A 164 5.89 6.39 7.14
CA GLY A 164 6.30 7.79 7.09
C GLY A 164 5.31 8.67 6.33
N ASP A 165 4.82 8.18 5.17
CA ASP A 165 3.85 8.89 4.36
C ASP A 165 2.49 9.09 5.07
N VAL A 166 2.07 8.12 5.89
CA VAL A 166 0.87 8.23 6.73
C VAL A 166 1.08 9.28 7.82
N ILE A 167 2.21 9.23 8.53
CA ILE A 167 2.54 10.19 9.59
C ILE A 167 2.52 11.63 9.06
N ASP A 168 2.98 11.84 7.83
CA ASP A 168 3.03 13.16 7.20
C ASP A 168 1.67 13.71 6.79
N ARG A 169 0.70 12.84 6.51
CA ARG A 169 -0.57 13.24 5.90
C ARG A 169 -1.76 13.15 6.83
N VAL A 170 -1.65 12.41 7.93
CA VAL A 170 -2.72 12.31 8.93
C VAL A 170 -2.55 13.37 10.02
N PRO A 171 -3.45 14.36 10.12
CA PRO A 171 -3.31 15.46 11.08
C PRO A 171 -3.20 15.01 12.53
N ALA A 172 -3.92 13.93 12.91
CA ALA A 172 -3.91 13.39 14.26
C ALA A 172 -2.53 12.85 14.70
N LEU A 173 -1.62 12.58 13.76
CA LEU A 173 -0.27 12.05 14.03
C LEU A 173 0.81 13.14 14.13
N ALA A 174 0.49 14.39 13.79
CA ALA A 174 1.45 15.48 13.71
C ALA A 174 2.28 15.67 14.98
N ALA A 175 1.65 15.55 16.17
CA ALA A 175 2.33 15.72 17.45
C ALA A 175 3.36 14.61 17.76
N LYS A 176 3.20 13.41 17.18
CA LYS A 176 4.10 12.25 17.36
C LYS A 176 5.10 12.09 16.22
N ALA A 177 4.99 12.93 15.19
CA ALA A 177 5.72 12.77 13.94
C ALA A 177 7.24 12.81 14.11
N ALA A 178 7.77 13.66 14.99
CA ALA A 178 9.22 13.84 15.13
C ALA A 178 9.94 12.55 15.56
N TYR A 179 9.53 11.95 16.68
CA TYR A 179 10.14 10.72 17.19
C TYR A 179 9.83 9.51 16.32
N ALA A 180 8.60 9.40 15.81
CA ALA A 180 8.24 8.30 14.93
C ALA A 180 9.08 8.32 13.63
N LYS A 181 9.32 9.48 13.05
CA LYS A 181 10.19 9.62 11.88
C LYS A 181 11.66 9.34 12.18
N GLN A 182 12.13 9.69 13.37
CA GLN A 182 13.50 9.37 13.77
C GLN A 182 13.69 7.86 13.82
N GLU A 183 12.78 7.12 14.46
CA GLU A 183 12.81 5.66 14.51
C GLU A 183 12.81 5.04 13.10
N LEU A 184 11.93 5.51 12.20
CA LEU A 184 11.89 4.98 10.82
C LEU A 184 13.22 5.20 10.07
N ARG A 185 13.88 6.35 10.28
CA ARG A 185 15.19 6.63 9.69
C ARG A 185 16.27 5.73 10.28
N ASP A 186 16.22 5.52 11.59
CA ASP A 186 17.17 4.66 12.29
C ASP A 186 17.04 3.21 11.81
N ARG A 187 15.81 2.73 11.56
CA ARG A 187 15.56 1.41 10.96
C ARG A 187 16.08 1.28 9.53
N LEU A 188 15.95 2.30 8.70
CA LEU A 188 16.50 2.30 7.34
C LEU A 188 18.03 2.32 7.34
N LEU A 189 18.65 3.02 8.30
CA LEU A 189 20.09 3.00 8.50
C LEU A 189 20.57 1.61 8.96
N GLU A 190 19.88 1.02 9.94
CA GLU A 190 20.14 -0.34 10.43
C GLU A 190 20.03 -1.36 9.28
N HIS A 191 18.95 -1.31 8.50
CA HIS A 191 18.77 -2.13 7.30
C HIS A 191 19.97 -2.03 6.36
N LYS A 192 20.39 -0.80 6.03
CA LYS A 192 21.53 -0.58 5.14
C LYS A 192 22.80 -1.22 5.70
N HIS A 193 23.09 -1.07 6.99
CA HIS A 193 24.25 -1.72 7.59
C HIS A 193 24.14 -3.24 7.55
N TYR A 194 22.97 -3.77 7.92
CA TYR A 194 22.72 -5.20 8.01
C TYR A 194 22.91 -5.93 6.68
N ILE A 195 22.35 -5.41 5.58
CA ILE A 195 22.48 -6.07 4.26
C ILE A 195 23.91 -6.07 3.73
N HIS A 196 24.72 -5.05 4.05
CA HIS A 196 26.12 -5.00 3.63
C HIS A 196 26.99 -5.97 4.44
N GLU A 197 26.66 -6.16 5.72
CA GLU A 197 27.40 -7.08 6.60
C GLU A 197 27.02 -8.54 6.37
N HIS A 198 25.72 -8.83 6.21
CA HIS A 198 25.19 -10.20 6.20
C HIS A 198 24.77 -10.72 4.82
N GLY A 199 24.55 -9.83 3.84
CA GLY A 199 24.10 -10.21 2.50
C GLY A 199 22.66 -10.72 2.43
N GLU A 200 21.86 -10.51 3.48
CA GLU A 200 20.46 -10.90 3.58
C GLU A 200 19.65 -9.83 4.32
N ASP A 201 18.33 -9.81 4.11
CA ASP A 201 17.43 -8.86 4.78
C ASP A 201 17.37 -9.10 6.30
N MET A 202 17.07 -8.05 7.06
CA MET A 202 16.92 -8.15 8.52
C MET A 202 15.91 -9.25 8.91
N PRO A 203 16.13 -9.99 10.01
CA PRO A 203 15.21 -11.05 10.45
C PRO A 203 13.77 -10.55 10.62
N GLU A 204 13.58 -9.35 11.17
CA GLU A 204 12.26 -8.73 11.34
C GLU A 204 11.51 -8.48 10.03
N ILE A 205 12.21 -8.44 8.89
CA ILE A 205 11.62 -8.32 7.56
C ILE A 205 11.33 -9.69 6.97
N ARG A 206 12.29 -10.62 7.02
CA ARG A 206 12.16 -11.97 6.44
C ARG A 206 11.17 -12.85 7.18
N ASP A 207 11.20 -12.77 8.51
CA ASP A 207 10.37 -13.60 9.39
C ASP A 207 9.02 -12.94 9.72
N TRP A 208 8.76 -11.76 9.15
CA TRP A 208 7.50 -11.06 9.35
C TRP A 208 6.33 -11.91 8.87
N LYS A 209 5.30 -11.99 9.72
CA LYS A 209 4.03 -12.64 9.43
C LYS A 209 2.90 -11.70 9.81
N TRP A 210 1.81 -11.77 9.04
CA TRP A 210 0.60 -11.04 9.38
C TRP A 210 0.00 -11.59 10.67
N GLU A 211 -0.21 -10.70 11.63
CA GLU A 211 -0.95 -10.95 12.87
C GLU A 211 -2.32 -10.28 12.74
N PRO A 212 -3.43 -11.05 12.77
CA PRO A 212 -4.79 -10.53 12.61
C PRO A 212 -5.16 -9.40 13.57
#